data_AF-A0A7D4E2E9-F1
#
_entry.id   AF-A0A7D4E2E9-F1
#
_cell.length_a   1.000
_cell.length_b   1.000
_cell.length_c   1.000
_cell.angle_alpha   90.00
_cell.angle_beta   90.00
_cell.angle_gamma   90.00
#
_symmetry.space_group_name_H-M   'P 1'
#
loop_
_entity.id
_entity.type
_entity.pdbx_description
1 polymer ?
#
loop_
_entity_poly.entity_id
_entity_poly.type
_entity_poly.pdbx_seq_one_letter_code
_entity_poly.pdbx_strand_id
1 'polypeptide(L)'
;MPQPPSISLLDAILRRTARRYRVPAMSRIPAEGASPATALAIAIEQARQSLATNATPPPAIKQAFLDALSRLIRDAMRESDGDPVFQAMLLRHRLPLVREYASLAARAAQDRREIIAAANAIAHPAKVERMPAGPARDAMAALQAAAASESWAALPAAAHRLLSLPADAQPAALALDRLLASPALEHLQRLDVLACDSEVRRYRALWERQGPRPGSATALAEGNASRLRGDAVEAQALHALQALASRLNDADGGKAYQAVSSMRVPSSMPANAERAKTEWDAALLRRAHSDGAPPAWDPCLLLEAKASADAAATDFPRLLRGLRLLAQADPRTDYAFSTRQGLFPLRGAALCTLPAEGPQLDSTVLYCCDGPADAIPRLLSAASRMQLLSAPSSLEYAGRLAQGPDAAPETLEPVWQQLLQSEQWSGVLQQYPTLCQARELMAHPDDLMAAIESAAA
;
A
#
# COMPACT_ATOMS: atom_id res chain seq x y z
N MET A 1 15.70 39.46 -4.68
CA MET A 1 17.07 39.43 -4.13
C MET A 1 17.86 38.37 -4.89
N PRO A 2 19.15 38.57 -5.19
CA PRO A 2 19.96 37.53 -5.82
C PRO A 2 19.99 36.28 -4.93
N GLN A 3 19.78 35.10 -5.52
CA GLN A 3 19.93 33.83 -4.79
C GLN A 3 21.39 33.68 -4.32
N PRO A 4 21.63 33.18 -3.09
CA PRO A 4 22.98 32.91 -2.62
C PRO A 4 23.67 31.88 -3.53
N PRO A 5 24.99 32.03 -3.78
CA PRO A 5 25.74 31.26 -4.78
C PRO A 5 25.69 29.73 -4.58
N SER A 6 25.58 29.26 -3.33
CA SER A 6 25.42 27.83 -3.03
C SER A 6 24.06 27.23 -3.38
N ILE A 7 22.99 28.03 -3.42
CA ILE A 7 21.69 27.56 -3.95
C ILE A 7 21.78 27.36 -5.47
N SER A 8 22.50 28.25 -6.15
CA SER A 8 22.79 28.09 -7.58
C SER A 8 23.62 26.84 -7.87
N LEU A 9 24.58 26.49 -7.01
CA LEU A 9 25.38 25.26 -7.13
C LEU A 9 24.53 24.00 -6.89
N LEU A 10 23.66 24.00 -5.87
CA LEU A 10 22.71 22.91 -5.63
C LEU A 10 21.82 22.66 -6.87
N ASP A 11 21.21 23.72 -7.39
CA ASP A 11 20.36 23.65 -8.58
C ASP A 11 21.14 23.14 -9.80
N ALA A 12 22.38 23.58 -9.99
CA ALA A 12 23.25 23.13 -11.08
C ALA A 12 23.58 21.63 -10.97
N ILE A 13 23.90 21.14 -9.77
CA ILE A 13 24.15 19.71 -9.53
C ILE A 13 22.88 18.90 -9.84
N LEU A 14 21.74 19.29 -9.27
CA LEU A 14 20.47 18.56 -9.46
C LEU A 14 20.04 18.51 -10.93
N ARG A 15 20.26 19.58 -11.70
CA ARG A 15 19.97 19.63 -13.14
C ARG A 15 20.91 18.75 -13.97
N ARG A 16 22.16 18.57 -13.55
CA ARG A 16 23.14 17.74 -14.25
C ARG A 16 23.00 16.25 -13.91
N THR A 17 22.49 15.91 -12.73
CA THR A 17 22.23 14.52 -12.34
C THR A 17 21.37 13.82 -13.39
N ALA A 18 21.87 12.72 -13.95
CA ALA A 18 21.13 11.96 -14.94
C ALA A 18 19.81 11.42 -14.37
N ARG A 19 18.74 11.54 -15.14
CA ARG A 19 17.38 11.11 -14.77
C ARG A 19 17.00 9.84 -15.53
N ARG A 20 17.75 8.76 -15.30
CA ARG A 20 17.61 7.48 -16.03
C ARG A 20 16.25 6.80 -15.89
N TYR A 21 15.48 7.15 -14.86
CA TYR A 21 14.16 6.58 -14.58
C TYR A 21 12.99 7.28 -15.28
N ARG A 22 13.25 8.37 -16.01
CA ARG A 22 12.21 9.16 -16.70
C ARG A 22 11.39 8.28 -17.63
N VAL A 23 10.08 8.46 -17.57
CA VAL A 23 9.16 7.77 -18.46
C VAL A 23 9.28 8.35 -19.88
N PRO A 24 9.40 7.52 -20.93
CA PRO A 24 9.36 8.00 -22.30
C PRO A 24 8.04 8.70 -22.59
N ALA A 25 8.06 9.71 -23.48
CA ALA A 25 6.82 10.30 -23.97
C ALA A 25 5.89 9.23 -24.58
N MET A 26 4.57 9.37 -24.39
CA MET A 26 3.57 8.42 -24.88
C MET A 26 3.74 8.04 -26.36
N SER A 27 4.11 9.00 -27.22
CA SER A 27 4.33 8.79 -28.65
C SER A 27 5.49 7.84 -28.97
N ARG A 28 6.37 7.58 -28.00
CA ARG A 28 7.52 6.66 -28.13
C ARG A 28 7.24 5.28 -27.55
N ILE A 29 6.07 5.07 -26.95
CA ILE A 29 5.68 3.78 -26.38
C ILE A 29 5.04 2.94 -27.49
N PRO A 30 5.58 1.75 -27.81
CA PRO A 30 5.00 0.89 -28.83
C PRO A 30 3.58 0.48 -28.46
N ALA A 31 2.61 0.80 -29.33
CA ALA A 31 1.21 0.37 -29.17
C ALA A 31 0.98 -1.01 -29.79
N GLU A 32 1.66 -1.31 -30.90
CA GLU A 32 1.59 -2.60 -31.58
C GLU A 32 2.32 -3.69 -30.79
N GLY A 33 1.67 -4.84 -30.61
CA GLY A 33 2.22 -5.96 -29.83
C GLY A 33 2.36 -5.68 -28.31
N ALA A 34 1.86 -4.54 -27.83
CA ALA A 34 1.91 -4.17 -26.43
C ALA A 34 1.12 -5.16 -25.55
N SER A 35 1.56 -5.35 -24.31
CA SER A 35 0.79 -6.11 -23.32
C SER A 35 -0.60 -5.48 -23.12
N PRO A 36 -1.65 -6.25 -22.77
CA PRO A 36 -2.98 -5.69 -22.51
C PRO A 36 -2.97 -4.57 -21.47
N ALA A 37 -2.12 -4.66 -20.45
CA ALA A 37 -1.96 -3.61 -19.44
C ALA A 37 -1.36 -2.32 -20.02
N THR A 38 -0.35 -2.44 -20.88
CA THR A 38 0.26 -1.30 -21.58
C THR A 38 -0.73 -0.64 -22.53
N ALA A 39 -1.43 -1.43 -23.36
CA ALA A 39 -2.45 -0.93 -24.27
C ALA A 39 -3.59 -0.21 -23.52
N LEU A 40 -4.01 -0.74 -22.37
CA LEU A 40 -5.02 -0.13 -21.53
C LEU A 40 -4.54 1.21 -20.94
N ALA A 41 -3.31 1.28 -20.44
CA ALA A 41 -2.72 2.53 -19.94
C ALA A 41 -2.64 3.60 -21.04
N ILE A 42 -2.28 3.21 -22.28
CA ILE A 42 -2.25 4.11 -23.44
C ILE A 42 -3.64 4.68 -23.71
N ALA A 43 -4.68 3.83 -23.78
CA ALA A 43 -6.04 4.28 -24.02
C ALA A 43 -6.56 5.23 -22.92
N ILE A 44 -6.23 4.96 -21.65
CA ILE A 44 -6.58 5.82 -20.52
C ILE A 44 -5.92 7.20 -20.65
N GLU A 45 -4.63 7.25 -20.98
CA GLU A 45 -3.90 8.52 -21.13
C GLU A 45 -4.41 9.33 -22.33
N GLN A 46 -4.70 8.68 -23.47
CA GLN A 46 -5.30 9.35 -24.63
C GLN A 46 -6.69 9.92 -24.32
N ALA A 47 -7.49 9.19 -23.54
CA ALA A 47 -8.79 9.68 -23.06
C ALA A 47 -8.63 10.90 -22.15
N ARG A 48 -7.70 10.84 -21.19
CA ARG A 48 -7.38 11.97 -20.29
C ARG A 48 -6.91 13.20 -21.07
N GLN A 49 -6.06 13.03 -22.08
CA GLN A 49 -5.59 14.14 -22.92
C GLN A 49 -6.75 14.83 -23.66
N SER A 50 -7.70 14.06 -24.18
CA SER A 50 -8.91 14.60 -24.82
C SER A 50 -9.70 15.46 -23.81
N LEU A 51 -9.95 14.92 -22.61
CA LEU A 51 -10.64 15.64 -21.54
C LEU A 51 -9.92 16.91 -21.10
N ALA A 52 -8.58 16.89 -21.01
CA ALA A 52 -7.78 18.05 -20.65
C ALA A 52 -7.91 19.21 -21.66
N THR A 53 -8.24 18.89 -22.93
CA THR A 53 -8.55 19.87 -23.98
C THR A 53 -10.05 20.20 -24.08
N ASN A 54 -10.86 19.80 -23.07
CA ASN A 54 -12.33 19.90 -23.07
C ASN A 54 -13.00 19.20 -24.27
N ALA A 55 -12.36 18.18 -24.84
CA ALA A 55 -12.87 17.38 -25.94
C ALA A 55 -13.37 16.01 -25.45
N THR A 56 -14.42 15.49 -26.11
CA THR A 56 -14.86 14.11 -25.89
C THR A 56 -13.85 13.13 -26.51
N PRO A 57 -13.43 12.06 -25.81
CA PRO A 57 -12.53 11.07 -26.39
C PRO A 57 -13.12 10.43 -27.66
N PRO A 58 -12.36 10.34 -28.77
CA PRO A 58 -12.77 9.67 -29.99
C PRO A 58 -13.27 8.22 -29.79
N PRO A 59 -14.24 7.73 -30.59
CA PRO A 59 -14.74 6.36 -30.51
C PRO A 59 -13.67 5.27 -30.62
N ALA A 60 -12.61 5.52 -31.39
CA ALA A 60 -11.50 4.58 -31.53
C ALA A 60 -10.73 4.35 -30.21
N ILE A 61 -10.57 5.38 -29.38
CA ILE A 61 -9.89 5.27 -28.07
C ILE A 61 -10.75 4.46 -27.10
N LYS A 62 -12.05 4.72 -27.11
CA LYS A 62 -13.02 3.94 -26.36
C LYS A 62 -12.97 2.46 -26.75
N GLN A 63 -12.99 2.15 -28.05
CA GLN A 63 -12.88 0.76 -28.50
C GLN A 63 -11.57 0.11 -28.05
N ALA A 64 -10.44 0.81 -28.22
CA ALA A 64 -9.13 0.32 -27.77
C ALA A 64 -9.10 0.05 -26.26
N PHE A 65 -9.76 0.89 -25.44
CA PHE A 65 -9.92 0.66 -24.01
C PHE A 65 -10.70 -0.63 -23.72
N LEU A 66 -11.87 -0.81 -24.34
CA LEU A 66 -12.73 -1.98 -24.11
C LEU A 66 -12.03 -3.28 -24.54
N ASP A 67 -11.34 -3.27 -25.69
CA ASP A 67 -10.59 -4.42 -26.20
C ASP A 67 -9.38 -4.75 -25.33
N ALA A 68 -8.66 -3.74 -24.83
CA ALA A 68 -7.54 -3.94 -23.92
C ALA A 68 -8.00 -4.48 -22.56
N LEU A 69 -9.09 -3.94 -22.01
CA LEU A 69 -9.67 -4.42 -20.75
C LEU A 69 -10.22 -5.84 -20.88
N SER A 70 -10.89 -6.17 -21.97
CA SER A 70 -11.36 -7.54 -22.26
C SER A 70 -10.19 -8.53 -22.29
N ARG A 71 -9.11 -8.21 -23.02
CA ARG A 71 -7.90 -9.04 -23.06
C ARG A 71 -7.24 -9.18 -21.69
N LEU A 72 -7.16 -8.08 -20.92
CA LEU A 72 -6.62 -8.10 -19.57
C LEU A 72 -7.44 -9.01 -18.62
N ILE A 73 -8.77 -8.98 -18.73
CA ILE A 73 -9.66 -9.87 -17.96
C ILE A 73 -9.44 -11.33 -18.37
N ARG A 74 -9.38 -11.64 -19.67
CA ARG A 74 -9.10 -13.00 -20.17
C ARG A 74 -7.75 -13.53 -19.68
N ASP A 75 -6.71 -12.70 -19.71
CA ASP A 75 -5.39 -13.04 -19.17
C ASP A 75 -5.45 -13.33 -17.67
N ALA A 76 -6.16 -12.50 -16.90
CA ALA A 76 -6.32 -12.69 -15.46
C ALA A 76 -7.12 -13.96 -15.10
N MET A 77 -8.02 -14.43 -15.98
CA MET A 77 -8.82 -15.64 -15.77
C MET A 77 -8.09 -16.96 -16.05
N ARG A 78 -6.90 -16.95 -16.66
CA ARG A 78 -6.16 -18.19 -17.00
C ARG A 78 -5.87 -19.03 -15.74
N GLU A 79 -6.18 -20.32 -15.76
CA GLU A 79 -6.13 -21.15 -14.54
C GLU A 79 -4.72 -21.28 -13.93
N SER A 80 -3.70 -21.46 -14.76
CA SER A 80 -2.32 -21.69 -14.30
C SER A 80 -1.55 -20.37 -14.10
N ASP A 81 -1.63 -19.46 -15.08
CA ASP A 81 -0.80 -18.24 -15.17
C ASP A 81 -1.58 -16.93 -14.99
N GLY A 82 -2.87 -17.02 -14.62
CA GLY A 82 -3.72 -15.87 -14.38
C GLY A 82 -3.49 -15.23 -13.01
N ASP A 83 -4.36 -14.29 -12.67
CA ASP A 83 -4.30 -13.54 -11.42
C ASP A 83 -5.16 -14.25 -10.35
N PRO A 84 -4.56 -14.89 -9.33
CA PRO A 84 -5.31 -15.65 -8.34
C PRO A 84 -6.22 -14.76 -7.47
N VAL A 85 -5.86 -13.48 -7.28
CA VAL A 85 -6.71 -12.51 -6.56
C VAL A 85 -7.98 -12.28 -7.36
N PHE A 86 -7.83 -11.98 -8.65
CA PHE A 86 -8.96 -11.73 -9.52
C PHE A 86 -9.87 -12.96 -9.64
N GLN A 87 -9.30 -14.16 -9.79
CA GLN A 87 -10.07 -15.41 -9.83
C GLN A 87 -10.87 -15.65 -8.54
N ALA A 88 -10.27 -15.39 -7.38
CA ALA A 88 -10.98 -15.52 -6.10
C ALA A 88 -12.12 -14.49 -5.98
N MET A 89 -11.90 -13.26 -6.44
CA MET A 89 -12.95 -12.23 -6.52
C MET A 89 -14.09 -12.64 -7.44
N LEU A 90 -13.78 -13.25 -8.60
CA LEU A 90 -14.77 -13.75 -9.53
C LEU A 90 -15.61 -14.88 -8.91
N LEU A 91 -14.99 -15.85 -8.23
CA LEU A 91 -15.71 -16.91 -7.53
C LEU A 91 -16.66 -16.33 -6.46
N ARG A 92 -16.17 -15.39 -5.65
CA ARG A 92 -16.98 -14.70 -4.63
C ARG A 92 -18.14 -13.89 -5.24
N HIS A 93 -17.91 -13.28 -6.41
CA HIS A 93 -18.94 -12.53 -7.13
C HIS A 93 -20.02 -13.46 -7.66
N ARG A 94 -19.64 -14.57 -8.30
CA ARG A 94 -20.58 -15.48 -8.99
C ARG A 94 -21.31 -16.46 -8.07
N LEU A 95 -20.64 -16.99 -7.06
CA LEU A 95 -21.13 -18.15 -6.31
C LEU A 95 -21.63 -17.72 -4.93
N PRO A 96 -22.94 -17.88 -4.63
CA PRO A 96 -23.51 -17.51 -3.33
C PRO A 96 -22.81 -18.18 -2.14
N LEU A 97 -22.46 -19.46 -2.26
CA LEU A 97 -21.78 -20.22 -1.20
C LEU A 97 -20.38 -19.67 -0.90
N VAL A 98 -19.62 -19.28 -1.92
CA VAL A 98 -18.30 -18.64 -1.74
C VAL A 98 -18.43 -17.25 -1.12
N ARG A 99 -19.46 -16.50 -1.51
CA ARG A 99 -19.77 -15.20 -0.92
C ARG A 99 -20.12 -15.31 0.56
N GLU A 100 -20.97 -16.27 0.91
CA GLU A 100 -21.34 -16.60 2.28
C GLU A 100 -20.09 -16.98 3.09
N TYR A 101 -19.28 -17.92 2.59
CA TYR A 101 -18.04 -18.33 3.22
C TYR A 101 -17.11 -17.13 3.48
N ALA A 102 -16.87 -16.29 2.48
CA ALA A 102 -16.00 -15.13 2.60
C ALA A 102 -16.51 -14.12 3.64
N SER A 103 -17.83 -13.94 3.74
CA SER A 103 -18.46 -13.05 4.73
C SER A 103 -18.28 -13.57 6.15
N LEU A 104 -18.51 -14.87 6.38
CA LEU A 104 -18.33 -15.51 7.68
C LEU A 104 -16.84 -15.58 8.07
N ALA A 105 -15.96 -15.92 7.12
CA ALA A 105 -14.52 -16.06 7.36
C ALA A 105 -13.87 -14.76 7.86
N ALA A 106 -14.37 -13.60 7.41
CA ALA A 106 -13.90 -12.29 7.86
C ALA A 106 -14.12 -12.05 9.37
N ARG A 107 -15.08 -12.73 9.99
CA ARG A 107 -15.40 -12.64 11.43
C ARG A 107 -14.91 -13.83 12.24
N ALA A 108 -14.48 -14.90 11.59
CA ALA A 108 -14.10 -16.16 12.24
C ALA A 108 -13.10 -15.99 13.40
N ALA A 109 -12.09 -15.11 13.28
CA ALA A 109 -11.11 -14.89 14.35
C ALA A 109 -11.72 -14.22 15.61
N GLN A 110 -12.77 -13.42 15.45
CA GLN A 110 -13.51 -12.86 16.57
C GLN A 110 -14.43 -13.93 17.17
N ASP A 111 -15.21 -14.61 16.34
CA ASP A 111 -16.15 -15.66 16.77
C ASP A 111 -15.40 -16.78 17.52
N ARG A 112 -14.22 -17.21 17.04
CA ARG A 112 -13.36 -18.17 17.73
C ARG A 112 -13.00 -17.72 19.14
N ARG A 113 -12.55 -16.47 19.30
CA ARG A 113 -12.14 -15.94 20.61
C ARG A 113 -13.32 -15.87 21.57
N GLU A 114 -14.50 -15.49 21.08
CA GLU A 114 -15.73 -15.45 21.86
C GLU A 114 -16.12 -16.84 22.36
N ILE A 115 -16.20 -17.82 21.47
CA ILE A 115 -16.59 -19.19 21.82
C ILE A 115 -15.57 -19.86 22.74
N ILE A 116 -14.27 -19.70 22.48
CA ILE A 116 -13.21 -20.22 23.35
C ILE A 116 -13.28 -19.58 24.75
N ALA A 117 -13.51 -18.27 24.84
CA ALA A 117 -13.65 -17.58 26.12
C ALA A 117 -14.89 -18.07 26.89
N ALA A 118 -16.03 -18.23 26.22
CA ALA A 118 -17.26 -18.74 26.80
C ALA A 118 -17.11 -20.20 27.28
N ALA A 119 -16.48 -21.06 26.48
CA ALA A 119 -16.17 -22.43 26.86
C ALA A 119 -15.23 -22.49 28.08
N ASN A 120 -14.19 -21.65 28.12
CA ASN A 120 -13.27 -21.56 29.26
C ASN A 120 -13.92 -20.99 30.53
N ALA A 121 -14.92 -20.11 30.41
CA ALA A 121 -15.67 -19.63 31.56
C ALA A 121 -16.47 -20.75 32.24
N ILE A 122 -16.96 -21.72 31.46
CA ILE A 122 -17.68 -22.89 31.96
C ILE A 122 -16.71 -23.96 32.45
N ALA A 123 -15.74 -24.32 31.59
CA ALA A 123 -14.84 -25.46 31.72
C ALA A 123 -13.35 -25.07 31.72
N HIS A 124 -12.98 -24.14 32.61
CA HIS A 124 -11.59 -23.68 32.73
C HIS A 124 -10.63 -24.86 33.00
N PRO A 125 -9.49 -24.99 32.29
CA PRO A 125 -8.57 -26.13 32.42
C PRO A 125 -8.17 -26.45 33.88
N ALA A 126 -7.72 -25.44 34.63
CA ALA A 126 -7.32 -25.61 36.02
C ALA A 126 -8.48 -26.03 36.96
N LYS A 127 -9.74 -25.73 36.61
CA LYS A 127 -10.91 -26.19 37.36
C LYS A 127 -11.15 -27.67 37.09
N VAL A 128 -11.10 -28.08 35.83
CA VAL A 128 -11.30 -29.48 35.41
C VAL A 128 -10.24 -30.41 36.01
N GLU A 129 -8.98 -29.99 36.06
CA GLU A 129 -7.89 -30.78 36.66
C GLU A 129 -8.08 -31.07 38.15
N ARG A 130 -8.66 -30.11 38.88
CA ARG A 130 -8.90 -30.21 40.33
C ARG A 130 -10.17 -30.99 40.68
N MET A 131 -11.04 -31.29 39.71
CA MET A 131 -12.26 -32.03 39.94
C MET A 131 -11.97 -33.53 40.15
N PRO A 132 -12.72 -34.21 41.04
CA PRO A 132 -12.65 -35.66 41.16
C PRO A 132 -13.04 -36.33 39.83
N ALA A 133 -12.51 -37.52 39.60
CA ALA A 133 -12.89 -38.31 38.43
C ALA A 133 -14.40 -38.62 38.47
N GLY A 134 -15.07 -38.46 37.32
CA GLY A 134 -16.49 -38.72 37.20
C GLY A 134 -17.14 -38.00 36.01
N PRO A 135 -18.44 -38.27 35.76
CA PRO A 135 -19.13 -37.84 34.55
C PRO A 135 -19.09 -36.32 34.30
N ALA A 136 -19.13 -35.51 35.37
CA ALA A 136 -19.05 -34.06 35.27
C ALA A 136 -17.67 -33.57 34.80
N ARG A 137 -16.60 -34.16 35.32
CA ARG A 137 -15.23 -33.84 34.89
C ARG A 137 -15.03 -34.22 33.43
N ASP A 138 -15.49 -35.40 33.02
CA ASP A 138 -15.35 -35.89 31.65
C ASP A 138 -16.11 -35.02 30.65
N ALA A 139 -17.32 -34.58 31.01
CA ALA A 139 -18.12 -33.69 30.16
C ALA A 139 -17.50 -32.28 30.04
N MET A 140 -16.95 -31.73 31.13
CA MET A 140 -16.23 -30.45 31.09
C MET A 140 -14.92 -30.56 30.27
N ALA A 141 -14.19 -31.66 30.43
CA ALA A 141 -13.00 -31.93 29.63
C ALA A 141 -13.34 -32.06 28.14
N ALA A 142 -14.44 -32.73 27.79
CA ALA A 142 -14.89 -32.84 26.40
C ALA A 142 -15.26 -31.47 25.79
N LEU A 143 -15.91 -30.59 26.56
CA LEU A 143 -16.22 -29.22 26.11
C LEU A 143 -14.95 -28.41 25.86
N GLN A 144 -13.99 -28.48 26.80
CA GLN A 144 -12.70 -27.80 26.68
C GLN A 144 -11.90 -28.34 25.50
N ALA A 145 -11.85 -29.66 25.30
CA ALA A 145 -11.15 -30.28 24.19
C ALA A 145 -11.77 -29.91 22.84
N ALA A 146 -13.11 -29.87 22.74
CA ALA A 146 -13.80 -29.42 21.53
C ALA A 146 -13.48 -27.95 21.21
N ALA A 147 -13.50 -27.05 22.20
CA ALA A 147 -13.14 -25.65 22.00
C ALA A 147 -11.65 -25.46 21.64
N ALA A 148 -10.74 -26.19 22.30
CA ALA A 148 -9.30 -26.09 22.07
C ALA A 148 -8.87 -26.67 20.71
N SER A 149 -9.55 -27.71 20.23
CA SER A 149 -9.31 -28.31 18.91
C SER A 149 -10.10 -27.63 17.78
N GLU A 150 -10.83 -26.55 18.08
CA GLU A 150 -11.72 -25.88 17.13
C GLU A 150 -12.76 -26.80 16.49
N SER A 151 -13.22 -27.83 17.22
CA SER A 151 -14.23 -28.78 16.76
C SER A 151 -15.64 -28.24 17.04
N TRP A 152 -16.07 -27.26 16.23
CA TRP A 152 -17.34 -26.54 16.44
C TRP A 152 -18.58 -27.43 16.30
N ALA A 153 -18.51 -28.48 15.47
CA ALA A 153 -19.57 -29.47 15.36
C ALA A 153 -19.71 -30.39 16.59
N ALA A 154 -18.61 -30.66 17.32
CA ALA A 154 -18.62 -31.51 18.51
C ALA A 154 -18.99 -30.75 19.79
N LEU A 155 -18.79 -29.42 19.80
CA LEU A 155 -18.99 -28.55 20.96
C LEU A 155 -20.44 -28.60 21.50
N PRO A 156 -21.51 -28.53 20.67
CA PRO A 156 -22.88 -28.65 21.17
C PRO A 156 -23.14 -29.98 21.88
N ALA A 157 -22.64 -31.09 21.35
CA ALA A 157 -22.83 -32.40 21.96
C ALA A 157 -22.12 -32.51 23.32
N ALA A 158 -21.00 -31.80 23.51
CA ALA A 158 -20.34 -31.70 24.81
C ALA A 158 -21.14 -30.81 25.79
N ALA A 159 -21.68 -29.68 25.31
CA ALA A 159 -22.52 -28.80 26.13
C ALA A 159 -23.85 -29.46 26.57
N HIS A 160 -24.54 -30.18 25.68
CA HIS A 160 -25.75 -30.91 26.03
C HIS A 160 -25.50 -32.05 27.03
N ARG A 161 -24.33 -32.70 26.97
CA ARG A 161 -23.92 -33.69 27.98
C ARG A 161 -23.83 -33.07 29.38
N LEU A 162 -23.35 -31.82 29.49
CA LEU A 162 -23.34 -31.09 30.75
C LEU A 162 -24.75 -30.71 31.22
N LEU A 163 -25.62 -30.27 30.31
CA LEU A 163 -27.03 -29.97 30.63
C LEU A 163 -27.83 -31.21 31.05
N SER A 164 -27.41 -32.40 30.64
CA SER A 164 -28.06 -33.68 30.97
C SER A 164 -27.63 -34.25 32.33
N LEU A 165 -26.65 -33.63 33.02
CA LEU A 165 -26.25 -34.03 34.37
C LEU A 165 -27.35 -33.69 35.40
N PRO A 166 -27.38 -34.34 36.58
CA PRO A 166 -28.28 -33.94 37.67
C PRO A 166 -28.07 -32.46 38.05
N ALA A 167 -29.12 -31.74 38.44
CA ALA A 167 -29.09 -30.30 38.71
C ALA A 167 -27.97 -29.88 39.69
N ASP A 168 -27.72 -30.72 40.69
CA ASP A 168 -26.69 -30.56 41.73
C ASP A 168 -25.26 -30.58 41.15
N ALA A 169 -25.11 -31.15 39.94
CA ALA A 169 -23.88 -31.35 39.19
C ALA A 169 -23.87 -30.60 37.84
N GLN A 170 -24.85 -29.70 37.59
CA GLN A 170 -24.90 -28.85 36.40
C GLN A 170 -24.18 -27.51 36.65
N PRO A 171 -22.90 -27.35 36.30
CA PRO A 171 -22.27 -26.06 36.37
C PRO A 171 -22.88 -25.12 35.32
N ALA A 172 -23.44 -24.00 35.78
CA ALA A 172 -23.78 -22.83 34.95
C ALA A 172 -24.69 -23.14 33.73
N ALA A 173 -25.84 -23.80 33.95
CA ALA A 173 -26.83 -24.11 32.90
C ALA A 173 -27.17 -22.91 31.99
N LEU A 174 -27.39 -21.72 32.57
CA LEU A 174 -27.65 -20.49 31.81
C LEU A 174 -26.49 -20.09 30.88
N ALA A 175 -25.24 -20.35 31.27
CA ALA A 175 -24.08 -20.08 30.43
C ALA A 175 -23.95 -21.09 29.29
N LEU A 176 -24.31 -22.36 29.53
CA LEU A 176 -24.38 -23.40 28.50
C LEU A 176 -25.47 -23.09 27.47
N ASP A 177 -26.66 -22.66 27.91
CA ASP A 177 -27.74 -22.24 27.01
C ASP A 177 -27.32 -21.04 26.15
N ARG A 178 -26.65 -20.04 26.74
CA ARG A 178 -26.09 -18.90 26.00
C ARG A 178 -25.02 -19.31 24.99
N LEU A 179 -24.15 -20.26 25.34
CA LEU A 179 -23.13 -20.79 24.44
C LEU A 179 -23.77 -21.50 23.24
N LEU A 180 -24.79 -22.33 23.48
CA LEU A 180 -25.53 -23.06 22.46
C LEU A 180 -26.35 -22.13 21.55
N ALA A 181 -26.92 -21.06 22.09
CA ALA A 181 -27.68 -20.06 21.34
C ALA A 181 -26.80 -18.95 20.74
N SER A 182 -25.47 -19.06 20.80
CA SER A 182 -24.57 -18.02 20.29
C SER A 182 -24.53 -18.01 18.75
N PRO A 183 -24.80 -16.86 18.10
CA PRO A 183 -24.63 -16.72 16.65
C PRO A 183 -23.18 -17.00 16.19
N ALA A 184 -22.19 -16.72 17.04
CA ALA A 184 -20.79 -17.02 16.73
C ALA A 184 -20.53 -18.53 16.59
N LEU A 185 -21.20 -19.37 17.39
CA LEU A 185 -21.08 -20.83 17.26
C LEU A 185 -21.73 -21.31 15.95
N GLU A 186 -22.92 -20.80 15.62
CA GLU A 186 -23.60 -21.11 14.36
C GLU A 186 -22.77 -20.71 13.14
N HIS A 187 -22.15 -19.52 13.16
CA HIS A 187 -21.26 -19.05 12.10
C HIS A 187 -20.05 -19.99 11.90
N LEU A 188 -19.40 -20.40 13.00
CA LEU A 188 -18.23 -21.28 12.94
C LEU A 188 -18.60 -22.68 12.43
N GLN A 189 -19.74 -23.24 12.84
CA GLN A 189 -20.25 -24.50 12.30
C GLN A 189 -20.59 -24.39 10.81
N ARG A 190 -21.23 -23.28 10.41
CA ARG A 190 -21.53 -23.03 9.00
C ARG A 190 -20.25 -22.91 8.16
N LEU A 191 -19.19 -22.31 8.70
CA LEU A 191 -17.89 -22.25 8.05
C LEU A 191 -17.28 -23.64 7.82
N ASP A 192 -17.36 -24.55 8.79
CA ASP A 192 -16.86 -25.93 8.63
C ASP A 192 -17.61 -26.68 7.52
N VAL A 193 -18.94 -26.51 7.45
CA VAL A 193 -19.75 -27.11 6.39
C VAL A 193 -19.37 -26.56 5.02
N LEU A 194 -19.27 -25.23 4.90
CA LEU A 194 -18.88 -24.58 3.64
C LEU A 194 -17.45 -24.92 3.22
N ALA A 195 -16.54 -25.19 4.16
CA ALA A 195 -15.15 -25.53 3.87
C ALA A 195 -14.98 -26.85 3.09
N CYS A 196 -15.99 -27.74 3.10
CA CYS A 196 -16.00 -28.99 2.34
C CYS A 196 -16.40 -28.82 0.87
N ASP A 197 -17.07 -27.72 0.52
CA ASP A 197 -17.51 -27.42 -0.85
C ASP A 197 -16.30 -27.26 -1.79
N SER A 198 -16.41 -27.77 -3.03
CA SER A 198 -15.30 -27.75 -3.99
C SER A 198 -14.92 -26.34 -4.44
N GLU A 199 -15.91 -25.45 -4.62
CA GLU A 199 -15.67 -24.08 -5.06
C GLU A 199 -15.11 -23.23 -3.92
N VAL A 200 -15.54 -23.48 -2.67
CA VAL A 200 -14.93 -22.87 -1.48
C VAL A 200 -13.48 -23.33 -1.31
N ARG A 201 -13.18 -24.62 -1.54
CA ARG A 201 -11.79 -25.12 -1.55
C ARG A 201 -10.95 -24.46 -2.65
N ARG A 202 -11.49 -24.31 -3.86
CA ARG A 202 -10.83 -23.58 -4.96
C ARG A 202 -10.55 -22.12 -4.57
N TYR A 203 -11.55 -21.43 -4.02
CA TYR A 203 -11.41 -20.06 -3.52
C TYR A 203 -10.29 -19.94 -2.47
N ARG A 204 -10.25 -20.84 -1.49
CA ARG A 204 -9.19 -20.87 -0.47
C ARG A 204 -7.81 -21.11 -1.07
N ALA A 205 -7.69 -22.07 -1.98
CA ALA A 205 -6.43 -22.36 -2.67
C ALA A 205 -5.90 -21.15 -3.46
N LEU A 206 -6.80 -20.37 -4.08
CA LEU A 206 -6.41 -19.12 -4.77
C LEU A 206 -5.90 -18.06 -3.79
N TRP A 207 -6.52 -17.90 -2.63
CA TRP A 207 -6.00 -17.00 -1.58
C TRP A 207 -4.68 -17.48 -1.00
N GLU A 208 -4.46 -18.79 -0.87
CA GLU A 208 -3.18 -19.34 -0.41
C GLU A 208 -2.04 -19.13 -1.41
N ARG A 209 -2.34 -18.92 -2.70
CA ARG A 209 -1.34 -18.53 -3.72
C ARG A 209 -0.93 -17.04 -3.61
N GLN A 210 -1.60 -16.23 -2.81
CA GLN A 210 -1.27 -14.81 -2.63
C GLN A 210 -0.15 -14.61 -1.63
N GLY A 211 1.08 -14.89 -2.10
CA GLY A 211 2.28 -14.69 -1.31
C GLY A 211 2.40 -15.66 -0.13
N PRO A 212 3.53 -15.59 0.59
CA PRO A 212 3.75 -16.48 1.73
C PRO A 212 2.77 -16.17 2.86
N ARG A 213 2.24 -17.23 3.50
CA ARG A 213 1.31 -17.09 4.63
C ARG A 213 1.91 -16.19 5.72
N PRO A 214 1.16 -15.24 6.30
CA PRO A 214 1.66 -14.42 7.41
C PRO A 214 2.22 -15.29 8.54
N GLY A 215 3.42 -14.97 9.01
CA GLY A 215 4.13 -15.75 10.04
C GLY A 215 4.85 -17.00 9.54
N SER A 216 4.81 -17.32 8.24
CA SER A 216 5.63 -18.39 7.66
C SER A 216 7.11 -18.00 7.58
N ALA A 217 8.00 -19.00 7.55
CA ALA A 217 9.43 -18.78 7.38
C ALA A 217 9.75 -18.01 6.08
N THR A 218 9.02 -18.29 5.00
CA THR A 218 9.17 -17.58 3.72
C THR A 218 8.76 -16.11 3.83
N ALA A 219 7.64 -15.80 4.49
CA ALA A 219 7.21 -14.41 4.72
C ALA A 219 8.24 -13.64 5.56
N LEU A 220 8.82 -14.30 6.56
CA LEU A 220 9.86 -13.71 7.42
C LEU A 220 11.17 -13.50 6.65
N ALA A 221 11.56 -14.43 5.78
CA ALA A 221 12.74 -14.31 4.92
C ALA A 221 12.58 -13.19 3.89
N GLU A 222 11.45 -13.14 3.16
CA GLU A 222 11.15 -12.09 2.18
C GLU A 222 11.03 -10.71 2.86
N GLY A 223 10.42 -10.65 4.05
CA GLY A 223 10.35 -9.43 4.85
C GLY A 223 11.72 -8.94 5.30
N ASN A 224 12.59 -9.84 5.76
CA ASN A 224 13.97 -9.51 6.12
C ASN A 224 14.78 -9.04 4.92
N ALA A 225 14.68 -9.71 3.77
CA ALA A 225 15.37 -9.32 2.55
C ALA A 225 14.91 -7.93 2.05
N SER A 226 13.60 -7.67 2.10
CA SER A 226 13.01 -6.38 1.73
C SER A 226 13.49 -5.26 2.66
N ARG A 227 13.56 -5.52 3.97
CA ARG A 227 14.10 -4.56 4.95
C ARG A 227 15.58 -4.26 4.69
N LEU A 228 16.41 -5.28 4.53
CA LEU A 228 17.85 -5.11 4.26
C LEU A 228 18.10 -4.30 2.98
N ARG A 229 17.31 -4.54 1.93
CA ARG A 229 17.38 -3.74 0.71
C ARG A 229 16.98 -2.29 0.98
N GLY A 230 15.88 -2.05 1.70
CA GLY A 230 15.46 -0.70 2.10
C GLY A 230 16.54 0.05 2.86
N ASP A 231 17.12 -0.57 3.89
CA ASP A 231 18.21 -0.02 4.70
C ASP A 231 19.44 0.34 3.85
N ALA A 232 19.76 -0.50 2.85
CA ALA A 232 20.87 -0.25 1.93
C ALA A 232 20.63 0.97 1.02
N VAL A 233 19.43 1.10 0.44
CA VAL A 233 19.08 2.26 -0.40
C VAL A 233 19.09 3.55 0.43
N GLU A 234 18.53 3.52 1.64
CA GLU A 234 18.57 4.66 2.57
C GLU A 234 20.00 5.09 2.88
N ALA A 235 20.89 4.13 3.16
CA ALA A 235 22.29 4.41 3.46
C ALA A 235 23.02 5.04 2.26
N GLN A 236 22.83 4.51 1.04
CA GLN A 236 23.42 5.07 -0.19
C GLN A 236 22.90 6.47 -0.48
N ALA A 237 21.59 6.69 -0.33
CA ALA A 237 20.99 7.99 -0.56
C ALA A 237 21.46 9.04 0.47
N LEU A 238 21.57 8.65 1.74
CA LEU A 238 22.15 9.51 2.79
C LEU A 238 23.61 9.82 2.51
N HIS A 239 24.40 8.84 2.05
CA HIS A 239 25.80 9.04 1.70
C HIS A 239 25.96 10.08 0.57
N ALA A 240 25.16 9.97 -0.49
CA ALA A 240 25.17 10.93 -1.58
C ALA A 240 24.77 12.35 -1.09
N LEU A 241 23.82 12.44 -0.17
CA LEU A 241 23.41 13.71 0.43
C LEU A 241 24.49 14.33 1.32
N GLN A 242 25.26 13.50 2.03
CA GLN A 242 26.42 13.94 2.81
C GLN A 242 27.54 14.47 1.90
N ALA A 243 27.81 13.80 0.78
CA ALA A 243 28.77 14.29 -0.22
C ALA A 243 28.34 15.64 -0.81
N LEU A 244 27.04 15.79 -1.10
CA LEU A 244 26.47 17.06 -1.56
C LEU A 244 26.61 18.16 -0.51
N ALA A 245 26.31 17.88 0.77
CA ALA A 245 26.47 18.84 1.86
C ALA A 245 27.94 19.30 1.99
N SER A 246 28.89 18.37 1.93
CA SER A 246 30.33 18.70 1.94
C SER A 246 30.71 19.61 0.77
N ARG A 247 30.26 19.29 -0.45
CA ARG A 247 30.55 20.12 -1.63
C ARG A 247 30.01 21.55 -1.50
N LEU A 248 28.79 21.71 -0.97
CA LEU A 248 28.20 23.03 -0.75
C LEU A 248 28.92 23.80 0.36
N ASN A 249 29.35 23.11 1.41
CA ASN A 249 30.16 23.70 2.49
C ASN A 249 31.53 24.19 1.99
N ASP A 250 32.19 23.40 1.14
CA ASP A 250 33.47 23.78 0.54
C ASP A 250 33.32 25.03 -0.34
N ALA A 251 32.22 25.13 -1.09
CA ALA A 251 31.92 26.30 -1.92
C ALA A 251 31.61 27.56 -1.09
N ASP A 252 30.94 27.43 0.05
CA ASP A 252 30.62 28.54 0.95
C ASP A 252 31.74 28.85 1.97
N GLY A 253 32.80 28.04 2.03
CA GLY A 253 33.92 28.21 2.96
C GLY A 253 33.56 28.01 4.44
N GLY A 254 32.49 27.26 4.73
CA GLY A 254 31.97 27.08 6.09
C GLY A 254 31.02 25.89 6.23
N LYS A 255 30.72 25.50 7.48
CA LYS A 255 29.81 24.38 7.80
C LYS A 255 28.35 24.85 7.89
N ALA A 256 27.81 25.30 6.76
CA ALA A 256 26.44 25.82 6.65
C ALA A 256 25.40 24.75 6.30
N TYR A 257 25.81 23.65 5.67
CA TYR A 257 24.95 22.58 5.19
C TYR A 257 25.16 21.29 5.97
N GLN A 258 24.06 20.57 6.23
CA GLN A 258 24.08 19.30 6.92
C GLN A 258 23.05 18.34 6.34
N ALA A 259 23.47 17.11 6.03
CA ALA A 259 22.56 16.03 5.71
C ALA A 259 22.10 15.33 7.01
N VAL A 260 20.80 15.10 7.13
CA VAL A 260 20.16 14.39 8.24
C VAL A 260 19.34 13.22 7.71
N SER A 261 19.07 12.23 8.57
CA SER A 261 18.31 11.02 8.23
C SER A 261 17.12 10.82 9.14
N SER A 262 16.06 10.19 8.62
CA SER A 262 14.80 9.90 9.33
C SER A 262 14.19 11.17 9.95
N MET A 263 14.00 12.21 9.14
CA MET A 263 13.47 13.50 9.58
C MET A 263 11.96 13.43 9.78
N ARG A 264 11.50 13.49 11.04
CA ARG A 264 10.10 13.35 11.45
C ARG A 264 9.43 14.70 11.71
N VAL A 265 8.26 14.89 11.14
CA VAL A 265 7.40 16.06 11.34
C VAL A 265 6.86 16.08 12.78
N PRO A 266 6.98 17.18 13.52
CA PRO A 266 6.49 17.26 14.90
C PRO A 266 4.97 17.38 14.96
N SER A 267 4.39 16.91 16.07
CA SER A 267 2.94 17.02 16.34
C SER A 267 2.45 18.45 16.57
N SER A 268 3.36 19.40 16.76
CA SER A 268 3.04 20.84 16.92
C SER A 268 2.69 21.53 15.60
N MET A 269 2.81 20.86 14.46
CA MET A 269 2.39 21.41 13.17
C MET A 269 0.87 21.65 13.13
N PRO A 270 0.41 22.80 12.62
CA PRO A 270 -1.00 23.23 12.71
C PRO A 270 -1.97 22.48 11.77
N ALA A 271 -1.47 21.55 10.97
CA ALA A 271 -2.19 20.93 9.86
C ALA A 271 -2.50 19.43 10.09
N ASN A 272 -3.57 18.94 9.46
CA ASN A 272 -3.96 17.53 9.56
C ASN A 272 -2.93 16.61 8.86
N ALA A 273 -2.31 15.72 9.64
CA ALA A 273 -1.34 14.74 9.16
C ALA A 273 -1.96 13.47 8.55
N GLU A 274 -3.29 13.36 8.51
CA GLU A 274 -3.98 12.18 8.01
C GLU A 274 -3.58 11.87 6.56
N ARG A 275 -3.06 10.64 6.35
CA ARG A 275 -2.57 10.13 5.05
C ARG A 275 -1.45 10.98 4.42
N ALA A 276 -0.89 11.94 5.14
CA ALA A 276 0.25 12.72 4.72
C ALA A 276 1.55 11.94 4.97
N LYS A 277 2.62 12.39 4.32
CA LYS A 277 3.97 11.95 4.67
C LYS A 277 4.45 12.78 5.86
N THR A 278 4.89 12.10 6.92
CA THR A 278 5.31 12.70 8.20
C THR A 278 6.74 12.32 8.60
N GLU A 279 7.43 11.57 7.76
CA GLU A 279 8.83 11.18 7.93
C GLU A 279 9.48 11.19 6.57
N TRP A 280 10.70 11.73 6.48
CA TRP A 280 11.55 11.75 5.29
C TRP A 280 12.82 10.95 5.54
N ASP A 281 13.22 10.12 4.59
CA ASP A 281 14.35 9.20 4.78
C ASP A 281 15.66 9.98 4.97
N ALA A 282 15.84 11.06 4.21
CA ALA A 282 16.92 12.02 4.43
C ALA A 282 16.51 13.45 4.05
N ALA A 283 17.24 14.45 4.56
CA ALA A 283 17.06 15.84 4.20
C ALA A 283 18.40 16.59 4.22
N LEU A 284 18.58 17.53 3.29
CA LEU A 284 19.68 18.50 3.29
C LEU A 284 19.16 19.77 3.92
N LEU A 285 19.79 20.18 5.02
CA LEU A 285 19.44 21.38 5.76
C LEU A 285 20.55 22.42 5.62
N ARG A 286 20.17 23.70 5.58
CA ARG A 286 21.08 24.83 5.65
C ARG A 286 20.84 25.62 6.93
N ARG A 287 21.91 25.95 7.63
CA ARG A 287 21.86 26.82 8.81
C ARG A 287 21.49 28.24 8.39
N ALA A 288 20.43 28.77 8.99
CA ALA A 288 20.04 30.15 8.83
C ALA A 288 21.11 31.06 9.46
N HIS A 289 21.42 32.18 8.80
CA HIS A 289 22.27 33.21 9.39
C HIS A 289 21.42 33.98 10.41
N SER A 290 21.75 33.84 11.69
CA SER A 290 21.14 34.60 12.78
C SER A 290 22.20 34.96 13.81
N ASP A 291 22.52 36.24 13.95
CA ASP A 291 23.42 36.71 15.00
C ASP A 291 22.78 36.53 16.38
N GLY A 292 23.41 35.74 17.25
CA GLY A 292 23.04 35.60 18.66
C GLY A 292 21.85 34.70 19.00
N ALA A 293 21.15 34.12 18.02
CA ALA A 293 20.04 33.18 18.23
C ALA A 293 20.51 31.70 18.17
N PRO A 294 19.77 30.75 18.78
CA PRO A 294 20.02 29.32 18.58
C PRO A 294 19.98 28.96 17.08
N PRO A 295 20.78 27.98 16.63
CA PRO A 295 20.89 27.66 15.22
C PRO A 295 19.56 27.13 14.67
N ALA A 296 18.88 27.93 13.85
CA ALA A 296 17.71 27.52 13.08
C ALA A 296 18.12 27.06 11.67
N TRP A 297 17.30 26.22 11.04
CA TRP A 297 17.63 25.55 9.79
C TRP A 297 16.53 25.70 8.73
N ASP A 298 16.96 25.73 7.48
CA ASP A 298 16.10 25.73 6.29
C ASP A 298 16.23 24.40 5.56
N PRO A 299 15.11 23.75 5.19
CA PRO A 299 15.16 22.61 4.29
C PRO A 299 15.55 23.05 2.87
N CYS A 300 16.59 22.45 2.32
CA CYS A 300 17.03 22.69 0.94
C CYS A 300 16.60 21.57 0.00
N LEU A 301 16.69 20.32 0.45
CA LEU A 301 16.32 19.13 -0.34
C LEU A 301 15.72 18.07 0.59
N LEU A 302 14.58 17.52 0.22
CA LEU A 302 13.92 16.41 0.90
C LEU A 302 14.09 15.16 0.05
N LEU A 303 14.57 14.08 0.67
CA LEU A 303 14.95 12.86 -0.04
C LEU A 303 14.14 11.66 0.45
N GLU A 304 13.76 10.83 -0.51
CA GLU A 304 13.05 9.57 -0.32
C GLU A 304 13.77 8.42 -0.98
N ALA A 305 14.16 7.41 -0.21
CA ALA A 305 14.73 6.18 -0.72
C ALA A 305 13.61 5.20 -1.14
N LYS A 306 13.77 4.58 -2.31
CA LYS A 306 12.86 3.56 -2.82
C LYS A 306 13.67 2.37 -3.30
N ALA A 307 13.37 1.20 -2.74
CA ALA A 307 13.92 -0.09 -3.17
C ALA A 307 13.46 -0.52 -4.58
N SER A 308 12.47 0.18 -5.16
CA SER A 308 12.00 -0.03 -6.52
C SER A 308 11.46 1.27 -7.09
N ALA A 309 11.76 1.53 -8.37
CA ALA A 309 11.30 2.72 -9.06
C ALA A 309 9.78 2.74 -9.27
N ASP A 310 9.11 1.59 -9.28
CA ASP A 310 7.65 1.50 -9.37
C ASP A 310 6.92 2.02 -8.12
N ALA A 311 7.60 2.02 -6.97
CA ALA A 311 7.01 2.48 -5.72
C ALA A 311 6.79 4.01 -5.68
N ALA A 312 7.62 4.77 -6.41
CA ALA A 312 7.60 6.23 -6.40
C ALA A 312 6.21 6.81 -6.76
N ALA A 313 5.59 6.30 -7.83
CA ALA A 313 4.27 6.77 -8.28
C ALA A 313 3.15 6.48 -7.27
N THR A 314 3.27 5.39 -6.51
CA THR A 314 2.28 5.00 -5.49
C THR A 314 2.38 5.91 -4.26
N ASP A 315 3.60 6.27 -3.87
CA ASP A 315 3.86 7.13 -2.72
C ASP A 315 3.69 8.63 -3.02
N PHE A 316 3.73 9.02 -4.29
CA PHE A 316 3.73 10.43 -4.70
C PHE A 316 2.54 11.24 -4.17
N PRO A 317 1.27 10.77 -4.21
CA PRO A 317 0.16 11.51 -3.61
C PRO A 317 0.30 11.73 -2.10
N ARG A 318 0.93 10.78 -1.39
CA ARG A 318 1.22 10.91 0.05
C ARG A 318 2.34 11.93 0.28
N LEU A 319 3.36 11.95 -0.58
CA LEU A 319 4.41 12.94 -0.57
C LEU A 319 3.86 14.36 -0.78
N LEU A 320 3.02 14.59 -1.78
CA LEU A 320 2.39 15.90 -2.02
C LEU A 320 1.57 16.39 -0.82
N ARG A 321 0.81 15.49 -0.18
CA ARG A 321 0.11 15.82 1.08
C ARG A 321 1.07 16.19 2.21
N GLY A 322 2.22 15.52 2.29
CA GLY A 322 3.30 15.88 3.24
C GLY A 322 3.86 17.28 2.97
N LEU A 323 4.14 17.62 1.71
CA LEU A 323 4.61 18.97 1.35
C LEU A 323 3.56 20.04 1.64
N ARG A 324 2.29 19.80 1.30
CA ARG A 324 1.17 20.70 1.66
C ARG A 324 1.03 20.88 3.17
N LEU A 325 1.34 19.85 3.96
CA LEU A 325 1.37 19.94 5.42
C LEU A 325 2.52 20.84 5.88
N LEU A 326 3.73 20.67 5.33
CA LEU A 326 4.88 21.52 5.66
C LEU A 326 4.63 22.98 5.27
N ALA A 327 4.00 23.20 4.11
CA ALA A 327 3.68 24.52 3.58
C ALA A 327 2.68 25.31 4.46
N GLN A 328 1.99 24.65 5.40
CA GLN A 328 1.07 25.27 6.35
C GLN A 328 1.74 25.71 7.67
N ALA A 329 3.07 25.60 7.78
CA ALA A 329 3.82 26.08 8.94
C ALA A 329 3.57 27.57 9.21
N ASP A 330 3.51 27.97 10.48
CA ASP A 330 3.50 29.39 10.87
C ASP A 330 4.89 29.99 10.60
N PRO A 331 5.01 31.04 9.76
CA PRO A 331 6.29 31.67 9.43
C PRO A 331 7.09 32.16 10.64
N ARG A 332 6.42 32.40 11.78
CA ARG A 332 7.04 32.95 13.01
C ARG A 332 7.47 31.89 14.01
N THR A 333 7.25 30.61 13.69
CA THR A 333 7.51 29.50 14.61
C THR A 333 8.63 28.61 14.07
N ASP A 334 9.57 28.27 14.94
CA ASP A 334 10.58 27.24 14.68
C ASP A 334 10.08 25.88 15.19
N TYR A 335 10.05 24.88 14.32
CA TYR A 335 9.52 23.56 14.61
C TYR A 335 10.66 22.57 14.86
N ALA A 336 10.66 21.87 16.00
CA ALA A 336 11.70 20.90 16.34
C ALA A 336 11.46 19.55 15.63
N PHE A 337 12.17 19.31 14.53
CA PHE A 337 12.13 18.03 13.81
C PHE A 337 13.08 17.02 14.47
N SER A 338 12.60 15.78 14.65
CA SER A 338 13.41 14.68 15.17
C SER A 338 14.12 13.97 14.02
N THR A 339 15.42 13.73 14.18
CA THR A 339 16.29 13.02 13.22
C THR A 339 17.16 12.02 13.96
N ARG A 340 17.86 11.11 13.26
CA ARG A 340 18.88 10.26 13.91
C ARG A 340 20.06 11.05 14.45
N GLN A 341 20.31 12.25 13.94
CA GLN A 341 21.40 13.15 14.35
C GLN A 341 20.99 14.10 15.49
N GLY A 342 19.75 14.01 15.99
CA GLY A 342 19.22 14.85 17.05
C GLY A 342 18.05 15.73 16.61
N LEU A 343 17.76 16.77 17.39
CA LEU A 343 16.69 17.72 17.12
C LEU A 343 17.19 18.88 16.26
N PHE A 344 16.48 19.16 15.18
CA PHE A 344 16.76 20.28 14.27
C PHE A 344 15.57 21.24 14.27
N PRO A 345 15.70 22.46 14.81
CA PRO A 345 14.67 23.49 14.69
C PRO A 345 14.63 24.02 13.25
N LEU A 346 13.58 23.68 12.51
CA LEU A 346 13.33 24.18 11.16
C LEU A 346 12.46 25.43 11.20
N ARG A 347 12.85 26.46 10.45
CA ARG A 347 12.11 27.72 10.38
C ARG A 347 10.79 27.53 9.66
N GLY A 348 9.69 27.90 10.30
CA GLY A 348 8.37 27.93 9.66
C GLY A 348 8.35 28.80 8.40
N ALA A 349 9.11 29.91 8.39
CA ALA A 349 9.25 30.78 7.22
C ALA A 349 9.88 30.10 5.99
N ALA A 350 10.71 29.08 6.20
CA ALA A 350 11.28 28.30 5.10
C ALA A 350 10.39 27.10 4.73
N LEU A 351 9.66 26.55 5.70
CA LEU A 351 8.70 25.48 5.44
C LEU A 351 7.51 25.95 4.62
N CYS A 352 6.99 27.15 4.89
CA CYS A 352 5.83 27.72 4.17
C CYS A 352 6.14 28.10 2.71
N THR A 353 7.41 28.12 2.30
CA THR A 353 7.82 28.41 0.92
C THR A 353 8.12 27.15 0.11
N LEU A 354 8.05 25.96 0.72
CA LEU A 354 8.25 24.70 0.01
C LEU A 354 7.20 24.55 -1.10
N PRO A 355 7.60 24.15 -2.33
CA PRO A 355 6.67 23.89 -3.40
C PRO A 355 5.77 22.72 -2.99
N ALA A 356 4.46 22.98 -2.94
CA ALA A 356 3.48 21.95 -2.57
C ALA A 356 2.88 21.24 -3.79
N GLU A 357 3.04 21.82 -5.00
CA GLU A 357 2.54 21.32 -6.29
C GLU A 357 3.40 21.82 -7.46
N GLY A 358 3.38 21.12 -8.59
CA GLY A 358 3.89 21.62 -9.87
C GLY A 358 5.34 21.29 -10.21
N PRO A 359 5.91 21.92 -11.26
CA PRO A 359 7.21 21.57 -11.84
C PRO A 359 8.42 21.97 -10.98
N GLN A 360 8.23 22.73 -9.90
CA GLN A 360 9.30 23.18 -8.99
C GLN A 360 9.74 22.12 -7.97
N LEU A 361 9.09 20.95 -7.96
CA LEU A 361 9.42 19.88 -7.03
C LEU A 361 10.82 19.31 -7.25
N ASP A 362 11.37 19.38 -8.47
CA ASP A 362 12.67 18.80 -8.82
C ASP A 362 13.88 19.52 -8.19
N SER A 363 13.69 20.75 -7.71
CA SER A 363 14.69 21.49 -6.93
C SER A 363 14.62 21.25 -5.43
N THR A 364 13.56 20.61 -4.93
CA THR A 364 13.29 20.50 -3.48
C THR A 364 13.03 19.07 -3.02
N VAL A 365 12.69 18.16 -3.92
CA VAL A 365 12.41 16.76 -3.64
C VAL A 365 13.22 15.86 -4.56
N LEU A 366 13.79 14.81 -3.99
CA LEU A 366 14.50 13.77 -4.73
C LEU A 366 14.06 12.38 -4.28
N TYR A 367 13.63 11.54 -5.22
CA TYR A 367 13.54 10.10 -4.99
C TYR A 367 14.86 9.45 -5.37
N CYS A 368 15.45 8.66 -4.48
CA CYS A 368 16.64 7.86 -4.77
C CYS A 368 16.26 6.38 -4.90
N CYS A 369 16.75 5.75 -5.95
CA CYS A 369 16.59 4.32 -6.19
C CYS A 369 17.91 3.75 -6.72
N ASP A 370 18.34 2.63 -6.18
CA ASP A 370 19.55 1.88 -6.58
C ASP A 370 19.24 0.73 -7.57
N GLY A 371 17.96 0.53 -7.89
CA GLY A 371 17.51 -0.48 -8.84
C GLY A 371 17.88 -0.13 -10.29
N PRO A 372 17.86 -1.11 -11.21
CA PRO A 372 18.05 -0.82 -12.63
C PRO A 372 16.92 0.04 -13.20
N ALA A 373 17.23 0.85 -14.21
CA ALA A 373 16.20 1.54 -14.98
C ALA A 373 15.59 0.60 -16.02
N ASP A 374 14.26 0.50 -16.04
CA ASP A 374 13.53 -0.26 -17.04
C ASP A 374 13.54 0.45 -18.39
N ALA A 375 13.68 -0.31 -19.48
CA ALA A 375 13.56 0.25 -20.84
C ALA A 375 12.15 0.82 -21.10
N ILE A 376 11.11 0.16 -20.58
CA ILE A 376 9.73 0.65 -20.57
C ILE A 376 9.18 0.39 -19.17
N PRO A 377 8.85 1.44 -18.38
CA PRO A 377 8.30 1.27 -17.05
C PRO A 377 6.89 0.67 -17.11
N ARG A 378 6.45 0.06 -16.00
CA ARG A 378 5.08 -0.41 -15.87
C ARG A 378 4.11 0.77 -15.86
N LEU A 379 3.38 0.96 -16.95
CA LEU A 379 2.48 2.11 -17.12
C LEU A 379 1.17 1.98 -16.34
N LEU A 380 0.63 0.76 -16.26
CA LEU A 380 -0.57 0.46 -15.48
C LEU A 380 -0.17 -0.03 -14.09
N SER A 381 -0.40 0.79 -13.06
CA SER A 381 -0.05 0.40 -11.69
C SER A 381 -0.84 -0.85 -11.24
N ALA A 382 -0.30 -1.62 -10.30
CA ALA A 382 -0.99 -2.78 -9.76
C ALA A 382 -2.34 -2.41 -9.11
N ALA A 383 -2.39 -1.26 -8.43
CA ALA A 383 -3.60 -0.73 -7.83
C ALA A 383 -4.65 -0.35 -8.89
N SER A 384 -4.25 0.41 -9.92
CA SER A 384 -5.14 0.80 -11.03
C SER A 384 -5.64 -0.42 -11.80
N ARG A 385 -4.76 -1.40 -12.07
CA ARG A 385 -5.14 -2.70 -12.65
C ARG A 385 -6.18 -3.40 -11.80
N MET A 386 -5.94 -3.54 -10.49
CA MET A 386 -6.88 -4.23 -9.61
C MET A 386 -8.21 -3.48 -9.49
N GLN A 387 -8.19 -2.14 -9.47
CA GLN A 387 -9.41 -1.32 -9.48
C GLN A 387 -10.24 -1.58 -10.75
N LEU A 388 -9.61 -1.59 -11.93
CA LEU A 388 -10.26 -1.90 -13.20
C LEU A 388 -10.82 -3.33 -13.24
N LEU A 389 -10.06 -4.31 -12.78
CA LEU A 389 -10.49 -5.72 -12.73
C LEU A 389 -11.64 -5.93 -11.72
N SER A 390 -11.57 -5.27 -10.56
CA SER A 390 -12.57 -5.40 -9.50
C SER A 390 -13.87 -4.65 -9.73
N ALA A 391 -13.96 -3.82 -10.78
CA ALA A 391 -15.16 -3.08 -11.11
C ALA A 391 -16.35 -4.05 -11.32
N PRO A 392 -17.57 -3.71 -10.85
CA PRO A 392 -18.74 -4.60 -10.97
C PRO A 392 -18.96 -5.12 -12.39
N SER A 393 -18.92 -4.24 -13.39
CA SER A 393 -19.09 -4.63 -14.81
C SER A 393 -17.95 -5.50 -15.34
N SER A 394 -16.72 -5.35 -14.83
CA SER A 394 -15.60 -6.24 -15.17
C SER A 394 -15.82 -7.65 -14.60
N LEU A 395 -16.33 -7.77 -13.36
CA LEU A 395 -16.66 -9.05 -12.74
C LEU A 395 -17.86 -9.72 -13.41
N GLU A 396 -18.87 -8.95 -13.81
CA GLU A 396 -20.00 -9.45 -14.60
C GLU A 396 -19.57 -9.96 -15.97
N TYR A 397 -18.70 -9.20 -16.66
CA TYR A 397 -18.10 -9.61 -17.93
C TYR A 397 -17.32 -10.92 -17.81
N ALA A 398 -16.43 -11.00 -16.82
CA ALA A 398 -15.68 -12.21 -16.51
C ALA A 398 -16.62 -13.39 -16.14
N GLY A 399 -17.75 -13.09 -15.48
CA GLY A 399 -18.78 -14.05 -15.17
C GLY A 399 -19.41 -14.68 -16.41
N ARG A 400 -19.74 -13.86 -17.42
CA ARG A 400 -20.22 -14.32 -18.73
C ARG A 400 -19.16 -15.10 -19.48
N LEU A 401 -17.91 -14.63 -19.49
CA LEU A 401 -16.79 -15.33 -20.15
C LEU A 401 -16.58 -16.75 -19.64
N ALA A 402 -16.71 -16.97 -18.33
CA ALA A 402 -16.61 -18.30 -17.76
C ALA A 402 -17.91 -19.11 -17.83
N GLN A 403 -18.94 -18.63 -18.54
CA GLN A 403 -20.10 -19.42 -19.00
C GLN A 403 -20.02 -19.70 -20.52
N GLY A 404 -19.28 -18.88 -21.28
CA GLY A 404 -18.99 -19.08 -22.70
C GLY A 404 -18.10 -17.95 -23.27
N PRO A 405 -17.34 -18.20 -24.35
CA PRO A 405 -16.32 -17.27 -24.86
C PRO A 405 -16.86 -16.00 -25.55
N ASP A 406 -18.16 -15.96 -25.86
CA ASP A 406 -18.82 -14.96 -26.71
C ASP A 406 -19.25 -13.68 -25.96
N ALA A 407 -18.61 -13.36 -24.84
CA ALA A 407 -18.91 -12.11 -24.13
C ALA A 407 -18.38 -10.91 -24.94
N ALA A 408 -19.32 -10.12 -25.47
CA ALA A 408 -19.07 -8.92 -26.25
C ALA A 408 -18.37 -7.83 -25.40
N PRO A 409 -17.20 -7.28 -25.83
CA PRO A 409 -16.46 -6.25 -25.08
C PRO A 409 -17.27 -5.00 -24.74
N GLU A 410 -18.32 -4.69 -25.50
CA GLU A 410 -19.23 -3.54 -25.32
C GLU A 410 -19.95 -3.59 -23.97
N THR A 411 -20.03 -4.76 -23.35
CA THR A 411 -20.58 -4.91 -21.99
C THR A 411 -19.70 -4.27 -20.91
N LEU A 412 -18.43 -3.95 -21.22
CA LEU A 412 -17.51 -3.21 -20.36
C LEU A 412 -17.70 -1.68 -20.45
N GLU A 413 -18.62 -1.20 -21.29
CA GLU A 413 -18.94 0.22 -21.45
C GLU A 413 -19.14 0.99 -20.12
N PRO A 414 -19.83 0.44 -19.10
CA PRO A 414 -20.01 1.17 -17.85
C PRO A 414 -18.69 1.49 -17.14
N VAL A 415 -17.65 0.65 -17.30
CA VAL A 415 -16.32 0.93 -16.74
C VAL A 415 -15.70 2.15 -17.42
N TRP A 416 -15.84 2.26 -18.74
CA TRP A 416 -15.41 3.43 -19.50
C TRP A 416 -16.13 4.70 -19.05
N GLN A 417 -17.45 4.65 -18.90
CA GLN A 417 -18.23 5.80 -18.43
C GLN A 417 -17.82 6.24 -17.03
N GLN A 418 -17.65 5.30 -16.10
CA GLN A 418 -17.21 5.59 -14.74
C GLN A 418 -15.80 6.19 -14.71
N LEU A 419 -14.88 5.69 -15.53
CA LEU A 419 -13.52 6.22 -15.65
C LEU A 419 -13.51 7.70 -16.02
N LEU A 420 -14.41 8.13 -16.92
CA LEU A 420 -14.45 9.52 -17.40
C LEU A 420 -15.24 10.47 -16.49
N GLN A 421 -16.23 9.97 -15.75
CA GLN A 421 -17.22 10.81 -15.08
C GLN A 421 -17.14 10.80 -13.55
N SER A 422 -16.50 9.80 -12.94
CA SER A 422 -16.55 9.60 -11.50
C SER A 422 -15.22 9.90 -10.81
N GLU A 423 -15.27 10.74 -9.78
CA GLU A 423 -14.11 11.14 -8.96
C GLU A 423 -13.34 9.97 -8.35
N GLN A 424 -14.01 8.83 -8.08
CA GLN A 424 -13.36 7.63 -7.55
C GLN A 424 -12.34 7.01 -8.53
N TRP A 425 -12.44 7.34 -9.82
CA TRP A 425 -11.55 6.87 -10.87
C TRP A 425 -10.46 7.89 -11.23
N SER A 426 -10.46 9.06 -10.60
CA SER A 426 -9.45 10.11 -10.83
C SER A 426 -8.03 9.58 -10.72
N GLY A 427 -7.73 8.73 -9.74
CA GLY A 427 -6.41 8.10 -9.58
C GLY A 427 -6.01 7.19 -10.75
N VAL A 428 -6.97 6.47 -11.35
CA VAL A 428 -6.72 5.64 -12.54
C VAL A 428 -6.53 6.52 -13.77
N LEU A 429 -7.36 7.55 -13.92
CA LEU A 429 -7.30 8.49 -15.04
C LEU A 429 -6.00 9.32 -15.02
N GLN A 430 -5.51 9.70 -13.85
CA GLN A 430 -4.30 10.50 -13.64
C GLN A 430 -3.03 9.66 -13.44
N GLN A 431 -3.09 8.34 -13.63
CA GLN A 431 -1.97 7.45 -13.30
C GLN A 431 -0.69 7.77 -14.10
N TYR A 432 -0.83 8.10 -15.38
CA TYR A 432 0.33 8.33 -16.25
C TYR A 432 1.03 9.66 -15.95
N PRO A 433 0.32 10.81 -15.83
CA PRO A 433 0.93 12.05 -15.35
C PRO A 433 1.58 11.91 -13.97
N THR A 434 0.92 11.20 -13.05
CA THR A 434 1.45 10.91 -11.71
C THR A 434 2.75 10.12 -11.78
N LEU A 435 2.79 9.08 -12.63
CA LEU A 435 4.00 8.28 -12.87
C LEU A 435 5.12 9.14 -13.46
N CYS A 436 4.84 9.96 -14.48
CA CYS A 436 5.81 10.86 -15.08
C CYS A 436 6.42 11.81 -14.04
N GLN A 437 5.58 12.52 -13.27
CA GLN A 437 6.03 13.44 -12.22
C GLN A 437 6.88 12.74 -11.17
N ALA A 438 6.44 11.58 -10.67
CA ALA A 438 7.20 10.83 -9.68
C ALA A 438 8.56 10.38 -10.22
N ARG A 439 8.60 9.85 -11.45
CA ARG A 439 9.82 9.36 -12.12
C ARG A 439 10.76 10.50 -12.55
N GLU A 440 10.26 11.71 -12.78
CA GLU A 440 11.08 12.92 -13.03
C GLU A 440 11.92 13.34 -11.83
N LEU A 441 11.40 13.10 -10.62
CA LEU A 441 12.08 13.35 -9.35
C LEU A 441 13.07 12.24 -8.98
N MET A 442 13.16 11.16 -9.76
CA MET A 442 14.01 10.02 -9.43
C MET A 442 15.43 10.16 -9.97
N ALA A 443 16.41 9.86 -9.12
CA ALA A 443 17.82 9.72 -9.48
C ALA A 443 18.42 8.44 -8.91
N HIS A 444 19.47 7.95 -9.58
CA HIS A 444 20.31 6.90 -9.02
C HIS A 444 21.38 7.54 -8.12
N PRO A 445 21.73 6.95 -6.95
CA PRO A 445 22.79 7.47 -6.09
C PRO A 445 24.10 7.74 -6.85
N ASP A 446 24.55 6.81 -7.69
CA ASP A 446 25.75 7.00 -8.53
C ASP A 446 25.65 8.19 -9.51
N ASP A 447 24.48 8.44 -10.10
CA ASP A 447 24.30 9.61 -10.98
C ASP A 447 24.39 10.92 -10.21
N LEU A 448 23.89 10.92 -8.97
CA LEU A 448 23.99 12.08 -8.09
C LEU A 448 25.46 12.30 -7.69
N MET A 449 26.18 11.24 -7.32
CA MET A 449 27.62 11.29 -7.01
C MET A 449 28.44 11.81 -8.17
N ALA A 450 28.25 11.27 -9.39
CA ALA A 450 28.93 11.74 -10.59
C ALA A 450 28.64 13.23 -10.88
N ALA A 451 27.42 13.68 -10.64
CA ALA A 451 27.05 15.09 -10.77
C ALA A 451 27.68 15.97 -9.68
N ILE A 452 27.93 15.46 -8.47
CA ILE A 452 28.64 16.20 -7.41
C ILE A 452 30.12 16.35 -7.78
N GLU A 453 30.77 15.26 -8.20
CA GLU A 453 32.20 15.23 -8.54
C GLU A 453 32.52 16.12 -9.74
N SER A 454 31.71 16.07 -10.79
CA SER A 454 31.87 16.94 -11.97
C SER A 454 31.62 18.42 -11.67
N ALA A 455 31.09 18.78 -10.50
CA ALA A 455 30.94 20.18 -10.08
C ALA A 455 32.18 20.69 -9.36
N ALA A 456 33.10 19.78 -9.00
CA ALA A 456 34.38 20.08 -8.38
C ALA A 456 35.50 20.38 -9.38
N ALA A 457 35.36 19.89 -10.62
CA ALA A 457 36.17 20.30 -11.77
C ALA A 457 35.61 21.60 -12.38
#